data_AF-X1J866-F1
#
_entry.id   AF-X1J866-F1
#
_cell.length_a   1.000
_cell.length_b   1.000
_cell.length_c   1.000
_cell.angle_alpha   90.00
_cell.angle_beta   90.00
_cell.angle_gamma   90.00
#
_symmetry.space_group_name_H-M   'P 1'
#
loop_
_entity.id
_entity.type
_entity.pdbx_description
1 polymer ?
#
loop_
_entity_poly.entity_id
_entity_poly.type
_entity_poly.pdbx_seq_one_letter_code
_entity_poly.pdbx_strand_id
1 'polypeptide(L)'
;MRRQIPLILTFLTGIAIFIAFFIPHKPFNEVQDILLDWAIIIAGFALLLGIHSLLRKHITHIKKKDGGWGYSLILTFFFVGVFTVGIFSAIQYKGYSLTPGSLLYFVYDYMVIPLSATMFALLAFFIASAAYRAFRARKLNATLLLITAVVVMLGRVPI
;
A
#
# COMPACT_ATOMS: atom_id res chain seq x y z
N MET A 1 -29.04 -3.97 -6.71
CA MET A 1 -28.63 -5.23 -7.39
C MET A 1 -27.36 -5.10 -8.26
N ARG A 2 -27.16 -4.05 -9.09
CA ARG A 2 -25.94 -3.91 -9.94
C ARG A 2 -24.59 -3.84 -9.19
N ARG A 3 -24.55 -3.41 -7.91
CA ARG A 3 -23.34 -3.44 -7.07
C ARG A 3 -23.16 -4.72 -6.25
N GLN A 4 -24.24 -5.47 -5.99
CA GLN A 4 -24.18 -6.66 -5.14
C GLN A 4 -23.50 -7.83 -5.84
N ILE A 5 -23.72 -7.98 -7.15
CA ILE A 5 -23.09 -9.06 -7.93
C ILE A 5 -21.56 -8.93 -7.95
N PRO A 6 -20.96 -7.75 -8.28
CA PRO A 6 -19.52 -7.57 -8.17
C PRO A 6 -18.98 -7.80 -6.76
N LEU A 7 -19.69 -7.33 -5.72
CA LEU A 7 -19.27 -7.50 -4.33
C LEU A 7 -19.21 -8.98 -3.92
N ILE A 8 -20.24 -9.75 -4.26
CA ILE A 8 -20.29 -11.19 -3.98
C ILE A 8 -19.16 -11.92 -4.72
N LEU A 9 -18.93 -11.59 -6.00
CA LEU A 9 -17.82 -12.17 -6.76
C LEU A 9 -16.47 -11.85 -6.11
N THR A 10 -16.21 -10.58 -5.78
CA THR A 10 -14.94 -10.22 -5.11
C THR A 10 -14.77 -10.89 -3.77
N PHE A 11 -15.86 -11.09 -3.02
CA PHE A 11 -15.84 -11.76 -1.73
C PHE A 11 -15.50 -13.25 -1.88
N LEU A 12 -16.16 -13.94 -2.80
CA LEU A 12 -15.89 -15.36 -3.08
C LEU A 12 -14.47 -15.58 -3.62
N THR A 13 -14.01 -14.73 -4.53
CA THR A 13 -12.64 -14.80 -5.05
C THR A 13 -11.61 -14.53 -3.95
N GLY A 14 -11.87 -13.57 -3.05
CA GLY A 14 -11.00 -13.31 -1.90
C GLY A 14 -10.89 -14.50 -0.95
N ILE A 15 -12.00 -15.17 -0.66
CA ILE A 15 -12.01 -16.41 0.14
C ILE A 15 -11.24 -17.52 -0.57
N ALA A 16 -11.43 -17.68 -1.88
CA ALA A 16 -10.73 -18.71 -2.65
C ALA A 16 -9.20 -18.52 -2.61
N ILE A 17 -8.72 -17.27 -2.78
CA ILE A 17 -7.29 -16.95 -2.67
C ILE A 17 -6.77 -17.22 -1.26
N PHE A 18 -7.52 -16.82 -0.23
CA PHE A 18 -7.15 -17.07 1.15
C PHE A 18 -6.99 -18.57 1.44
N ILE A 19 -7.94 -19.39 1.03
CA ILE A 19 -7.89 -20.86 1.21
C ILE A 19 -6.72 -21.45 0.42
N ALA A 20 -6.55 -21.04 -0.84
CA ALA A 20 -5.48 -21.56 -1.70
C ALA A 20 -4.08 -21.25 -1.14
N PHE A 21 -3.90 -20.07 -0.55
CA PHE A 21 -2.61 -19.66 0.02
C PHE A 21 -2.21 -20.47 1.28
N PHE A 22 -3.19 -20.89 2.09
CA PHE A 22 -2.92 -21.62 3.34
C PHE A 22 -2.90 -23.14 3.19
N ILE A 23 -3.38 -23.70 2.07
CA ILE A 23 -3.46 -25.14 1.82
C ILE A 23 -2.56 -25.51 0.63
N PRO A 24 -1.28 -25.85 0.87
CA PRO A 24 -0.32 -26.08 -0.20
C PRO A 24 -0.39 -27.50 -0.80
N HIS A 25 -1.59 -27.98 -1.16
CA HIS A 25 -1.78 -29.29 -1.80
C HIS A 25 -2.60 -29.18 -3.10
N LYS A 26 -2.40 -30.12 -4.04
CA LYS A 26 -3.22 -30.19 -5.27
C LYS A 26 -4.70 -30.44 -4.92
N PRO A 27 -5.68 -29.74 -5.52
CA PRO A 27 -5.60 -28.82 -6.66
C PRO A 27 -5.37 -27.34 -6.32
N PHE A 28 -5.29 -26.98 -5.03
CA PHE A 28 -5.25 -25.57 -4.59
C PHE A 28 -3.99 -24.82 -5.05
N ASN A 29 -2.84 -25.50 -5.17
CA ASN A 29 -1.62 -24.91 -5.73
C ASN A 29 -1.81 -24.45 -7.19
N GLU A 30 -2.47 -25.26 -8.01
CA GLU A 30 -2.69 -24.93 -9.44
C GLU A 30 -3.65 -23.75 -9.60
N VAL A 31 -4.68 -23.69 -8.74
CA VAL A 31 -5.60 -22.55 -8.68
C VAL A 31 -4.88 -21.28 -8.24
N GLN A 32 -3.98 -21.37 -7.25
CA GLN A 32 -3.17 -20.24 -6.81
C GLN A 32 -2.30 -19.70 -7.95
N ASP A 33 -1.59 -20.57 -8.67
CA ASP A 33 -0.69 -20.16 -9.76
C ASP A 33 -1.46 -19.43 -10.86
N ILE A 34 -2.60 -19.99 -11.29
CA ILE A 34 -3.48 -19.35 -12.27
C ILE A 34 -3.92 -17.96 -11.76
N LEU A 35 -4.38 -17.86 -10.51
CA LEU A 35 -4.85 -16.60 -9.96
C LEU A 35 -3.73 -15.55 -9.85
N LEU A 36 -2.51 -15.97 -9.51
CA LEU A 36 -1.33 -15.08 -9.47
C LEU A 36 -0.95 -14.59 -10.86
N ASP A 37 -1.00 -15.44 -11.88
CA ASP A 37 -0.74 -15.04 -13.26
C ASP A 37 -1.75 -14.00 -13.75
N TRP A 38 -3.04 -14.25 -13.52
CA TRP A 38 -4.09 -13.26 -13.81
C TRP A 38 -3.88 -11.96 -13.04
N ALA A 39 -3.51 -12.04 -11.76
CA ALA A 39 -3.26 -10.87 -10.93
C ALA A 39 -2.10 -10.02 -11.48
N ILE A 40 -1.00 -10.63 -11.93
CA ILE A 40 0.15 -9.93 -12.52
C ILE A 40 -0.25 -9.23 -13.82
N ILE A 41 -1.00 -9.91 -14.69
CA ILE A 41 -1.49 -9.33 -15.96
C ILE A 41 -2.38 -8.11 -15.67
N ILE A 42 -3.36 -8.26 -14.78
CA ILE A 42 -4.28 -7.19 -14.39
C ILE A 42 -3.50 -6.03 -13.74
N ALA A 43 -2.54 -6.32 -12.87
CA ALA A 43 -1.70 -5.32 -12.21
C ALA A 43 -0.90 -4.49 -13.22
N GLY A 44 -0.39 -5.10 -14.28
CA GLY A 44 0.29 -4.39 -15.37
C GLY A 44 -0.60 -3.35 -16.05
N PHE A 45 -1.83 -3.72 -16.43
CA PHE A 45 -2.80 -2.78 -17.00
C PHE A 45 -3.25 -1.72 -15.99
N ALA A 46 -3.47 -2.11 -14.74
CA ALA A 46 -3.86 -1.20 -13.66
C ALA A 46 -2.78 -0.14 -13.41
N LEU A 47 -1.50 -0.51 -13.49
CA LEU A 47 -0.38 0.41 -13.36
C LEU A 47 -0.39 1.48 -14.47
N LEU A 48 -0.61 1.08 -15.72
CA LEU A 48 -0.72 2.03 -16.84
C LEU A 48 -1.91 3.00 -16.64
N LEU A 49 -3.07 2.48 -16.24
CA LEU A 49 -4.24 3.30 -15.95
C LEU A 49 -4.01 4.23 -14.75
N GLY A 50 -3.29 3.77 -13.73
CA GLY A 50 -2.92 4.55 -12.55
C GLY A 50 -2.03 5.74 -12.91
N ILE A 51 -0.97 5.50 -13.69
CA ILE A 51 -0.07 6.56 -14.18
C ILE A 51 -0.85 7.58 -15.02
N HIS A 52 -1.66 7.10 -15.96
CA HIS A 52 -2.47 7.97 -16.82
C HIS A 52 -3.46 8.82 -16.03
N SER A 53 -4.16 8.23 -15.07
CA SER A 53 -5.12 8.92 -14.21
C SER A 53 -4.44 10.02 -13.39
N LEU A 54 -3.31 9.70 -12.76
CA LEU A 54 -2.53 10.62 -11.95
C LEU A 54 -2.04 11.81 -12.79
N LEU A 55 -1.35 11.53 -13.90
CA LEU A 55 -0.80 12.56 -14.78
C LEU A 55 -1.91 13.42 -15.39
N ARG A 56 -2.99 12.81 -15.89
CA ARG A 56 -4.13 13.56 -16.44
C ARG A 56 -4.70 14.54 -15.42
N LYS A 57 -4.92 14.10 -14.18
CA LYS A 57 -5.47 14.94 -13.11
C LYS A 57 -4.57 16.14 -12.84
N HIS A 58 -3.27 15.91 -12.64
CA HIS A 58 -2.33 16.98 -12.29
C HIS A 58 -1.99 17.89 -13.47
N ILE A 59 -1.83 17.36 -14.69
CA ILE A 59 -1.64 18.18 -15.89
C ILE A 59 -2.86 19.07 -16.15
N THR A 60 -4.08 18.54 -15.98
CA THR A 60 -5.31 19.34 -16.14
C THR A 60 -5.38 20.44 -15.09
N HIS A 61 -5.03 20.14 -13.85
CA HIS A 61 -4.98 21.11 -12.76
C HIS A 61 -3.94 22.22 -13.01
N ILE A 62 -2.76 21.86 -13.56
CA ILE A 62 -1.73 22.83 -13.96
C ILE A 62 -2.24 23.72 -15.10
N LYS A 63 -2.89 23.15 -16.12
CA LYS A 63 -3.44 23.89 -17.26
C LYS A 63 -4.54 24.87 -16.84
N LYS A 64 -5.42 24.46 -15.92
CA LYS A 64 -6.51 25.29 -15.40
C LYS A 64 -6.02 26.39 -14.45
N LYS A 65 -4.80 26.25 -13.90
CA LYS A 65 -4.22 27.18 -12.90
C LYS A 65 -5.14 27.40 -11.68
N ASP A 66 -5.89 26.37 -11.30
CA ASP A 66 -6.74 26.40 -10.11
C ASP A 66 -5.89 26.58 -8.83
N GLY A 67 -6.51 26.99 -7.72
CA GLY A 67 -5.82 27.20 -6.45
C GLY A 67 -4.94 26.02 -6.05
N GLY A 68 -3.66 26.27 -5.76
CA GLY A 68 -2.70 25.21 -5.40
C GLY A 68 -2.06 24.47 -6.57
N TRP A 69 -2.16 24.98 -7.82
CA TRP A 69 -1.55 24.35 -9.01
C TRP A 69 -0.04 24.13 -8.90
N GLY A 70 0.68 24.95 -8.12
CA GLY A 70 2.12 24.79 -7.87
C GLY A 70 2.48 23.43 -7.27
N TYR A 71 1.65 22.89 -6.38
CA TYR A 71 1.87 21.55 -5.82
C TYR A 71 1.73 20.45 -6.87
N SER A 72 0.79 20.60 -7.81
CA SER A 72 0.64 19.68 -8.94
C SER A 72 1.87 19.70 -9.86
N LEU A 73 2.49 20.86 -10.05
CA LEU A 73 3.73 20.99 -10.84
C LEU A 73 4.89 20.27 -10.16
N ILE A 74 5.08 20.50 -8.85
CA ILE A 74 6.12 19.83 -8.06
C ILE A 74 5.92 18.31 -8.12
N LEU A 75 4.71 17.81 -7.87
CA LEU A 75 4.41 16.39 -7.94
C LEU A 75 4.74 15.80 -9.33
N THR A 76 4.32 16.46 -10.40
CA THR A 76 4.56 15.97 -11.76
C THR A 76 6.05 15.94 -12.08
N PHE A 77 6.81 16.94 -11.65
CA PHE A 77 8.26 16.99 -11.81
C PHE A 77 8.96 15.85 -11.06
N PHE A 78 8.65 15.66 -9.77
CA PHE A 78 9.21 14.57 -8.97
C PHE A 78 8.81 13.19 -9.51
N PHE A 79 7.57 13.04 -9.99
CA PHE A 79 7.12 11.80 -10.62
C PHE A 79 8.00 11.45 -11.84
N VAL A 80 8.24 12.40 -12.74
CA VAL A 80 9.11 12.19 -13.92
C VAL A 80 10.55 11.91 -13.48
N GLY A 81 11.07 12.61 -12.47
CA GLY A 81 12.39 12.38 -11.92
C GLY A 81 12.57 10.95 -11.38
N VAL A 82 11.67 10.50 -10.51
CA VAL A 82 11.74 9.14 -9.95
C VAL A 82 11.49 8.08 -11.02
N PHE A 83 10.58 8.33 -11.97
CA PHE A 83 10.28 7.41 -13.06
C PHE A 83 11.49 7.21 -13.99
N THR A 84 12.20 8.29 -14.34
CA THR A 84 13.42 8.21 -15.14
C THR A 84 14.54 7.50 -14.39
N VAL A 85 14.76 7.82 -13.11
CA VAL A 85 15.71 7.09 -12.25
C VAL A 85 15.38 5.60 -12.18
N GLY A 86 14.10 5.25 -12.09
CA GLY A 86 13.63 3.86 -12.11
C GLY A 86 13.97 3.13 -13.41
N ILE A 87 13.79 3.77 -14.57
CA ILE A 87 14.16 3.21 -15.88
C ILE A 87 15.67 3.04 -15.99
N PHE A 88 16.46 4.04 -15.60
CA PHE A 88 17.93 3.93 -15.62
C PHE A 88 18.42 2.78 -14.74
N SER A 89 17.89 2.67 -13.52
CA SER A 89 18.19 1.55 -12.62
C SER A 89 17.79 0.20 -13.21
N ALA A 90 16.61 0.10 -13.83
CA ALA A 90 16.15 -1.13 -14.46
C ALA A 90 17.07 -1.57 -15.62
N ILE A 91 17.56 -0.63 -16.44
CA ILE A 91 18.50 -0.92 -17.52
C ILE A 91 19.86 -1.37 -16.96
N GLN A 92 20.39 -0.66 -15.97
CA GLN A 92 21.70 -0.93 -15.38
C GLN A 92 21.75 -2.30 -14.69
N TYR A 93 20.67 -2.68 -14.01
CA TYR A 93 20.60 -3.91 -13.20
C TYR A 93 19.74 -5.01 -13.82
N LYS A 94 19.54 -5.01 -15.15
CA LYS A 94 18.81 -6.04 -15.90
C LYS A 94 17.43 -6.39 -15.32
N GLY A 95 16.70 -5.38 -14.87
CA GLY A 95 15.36 -5.52 -14.28
C GLY A 95 15.32 -5.57 -12.75
N TYR A 96 16.46 -5.75 -12.06
CA TYR A 96 16.54 -5.70 -10.59
C TYR A 96 16.78 -4.26 -10.11
N SER A 97 15.77 -3.41 -10.29
CA SER A 97 15.87 -1.97 -10.06
C SER A 97 15.99 -1.58 -8.58
N LEU A 98 15.54 -2.41 -7.63
CA LEU A 98 15.77 -2.25 -6.18
C LEU A 98 16.93 -3.14 -5.69
N THR A 99 18.11 -2.91 -6.22
CA THR A 99 19.35 -3.52 -5.71
C THR A 99 20.08 -2.56 -4.78
N PRO A 100 20.67 -3.04 -3.66
CA PRO A 100 21.49 -2.18 -2.79
C PRO A 100 22.57 -1.47 -3.60
N GLY A 101 22.61 -0.14 -3.50
CA GLY A 101 23.51 0.72 -4.28
C GLY A 101 22.95 1.26 -5.60
N SER A 102 21.75 0.88 -6.01
CA SER A 102 21.09 1.48 -7.17
C SER A 102 20.56 2.89 -6.87
N LEU A 103 20.45 3.73 -7.91
CA LEU A 103 19.87 5.08 -7.75
C LEU A 103 18.42 5.04 -7.27
N LEU A 104 17.65 4.03 -7.69
CA LEU A 104 16.28 3.83 -7.22
C LEU A 104 16.25 3.41 -5.75
N TYR A 105 17.21 2.59 -5.31
CA TYR A 105 17.34 2.20 -3.91
C TYR A 105 17.63 3.40 -3.00
N PHE A 106 18.45 4.35 -3.46
CA PHE A 106 18.65 5.61 -2.75
C PHE A 106 17.34 6.39 -2.58
N VAL A 107 16.55 6.54 -3.65
CA VAL A 107 15.22 7.18 -3.57
C VAL A 107 14.31 6.43 -2.60
N TYR A 108 14.33 5.10 -2.62
CA TYR A 108 13.53 4.28 -1.73
C TYR A 108 13.90 4.53 -0.25
N ASP A 109 15.18 4.46 0.09
CA ASP A 109 15.67 4.55 1.46
C ASP A 109 15.53 5.95 2.07
N TYR A 110 15.78 6.99 1.26
CA TYR A 110 15.75 8.38 1.75
C TYR A 110 14.43 9.12 1.52
N MET A 111 13.53 8.61 0.66
CA MET A 111 12.23 9.23 0.42
C MET A 111 11.08 8.31 0.80
N VAL A 112 11.01 7.11 0.24
CA VAL A 112 9.84 6.23 0.42
C VAL A 112 9.73 5.76 1.87
N ILE A 113 10.83 5.29 2.47
CA ILE A 113 10.83 4.80 3.85
C ILE A 113 10.42 5.90 4.83
N PRO A 114 11.06 7.10 4.87
CA PRO A 114 10.67 8.13 5.83
C PRO A 114 9.24 8.64 5.60
N LEU A 115 8.81 8.83 4.35
CA LEU A 115 7.45 9.28 4.05
C LEU A 115 6.41 8.25 4.53
N SER A 116 6.64 6.96 4.29
CA SER A 116 5.75 5.91 4.80
C SER A 116 5.76 5.85 6.33
N ALA A 117 6.92 6.02 6.96
CA ALA A 117 7.07 6.06 8.41
C ALA A 117 6.27 7.23 9.03
N THR A 118 6.24 8.41 8.39
CA THR A 118 5.41 9.52 8.88
C THR A 118 3.91 9.21 8.82
N MET A 119 3.43 8.53 7.77
CA MET A 119 2.04 8.06 7.71
C MET A 119 1.72 7.08 8.83
N PHE A 120 2.59 6.10 9.08
CA PHE A 120 2.40 5.13 10.16
C PHE A 120 2.49 5.78 11.54
N ALA A 121 3.41 6.73 11.74
CA ALA A 121 3.53 7.48 12.99
C ALA A 121 2.28 8.31 13.28
N LEU A 122 1.73 9.00 12.27
CA LEU A 122 0.47 9.74 12.40
C LEU A 122 -0.70 8.80 12.73
N LEU A 123 -0.78 7.66 12.04
CA LEU A 123 -1.81 6.65 12.30
C LEU A 123 -1.70 6.11 13.72
N ALA A 124 -0.50 5.77 14.19
CA ALA A 124 -0.26 5.31 15.56
C ALA A 124 -0.65 6.39 16.59
N PHE A 125 -0.28 7.65 16.35
CA PHE A 125 -0.66 8.77 17.19
C PHE A 125 -2.19 8.96 17.26
N PHE A 126 -2.89 8.90 16.12
CA PHE A 126 -4.35 9.02 16.08
C PHE A 126 -5.05 7.86 16.77
N ILE A 127 -4.57 6.62 16.58
CA ILE A 127 -5.10 5.45 17.30
C ILE A 127 -4.89 5.62 18.80
N ALA A 128 -3.69 6.01 19.24
CA ALA A 128 -3.38 6.22 20.65
C ALA A 128 -4.26 7.34 21.25
N SER A 129 -4.42 8.47 20.55
CA SER A 129 -5.28 9.59 20.99
C SER A 129 -6.76 9.19 21.06
N ALA A 130 -7.26 8.48 20.05
CA ALA A 130 -8.63 7.99 20.03
C ALA A 130 -8.87 6.94 21.12
N ALA A 131 -7.92 6.01 21.32
CA ALA A 131 -7.96 5.01 22.36
C ALA A 131 -7.93 5.66 23.75
N TYR A 132 -7.05 6.64 24.01
CA TYR A 132 -7.03 7.37 25.27
C TYR A 132 -8.38 8.06 25.56
N ARG A 133 -8.98 8.68 24.54
CA ARG A 133 -10.30 9.32 24.68
C ARG A 133 -11.45 8.31 24.87
N ALA A 134 -11.40 7.15 24.21
CA ALA A 134 -12.41 6.10 24.29
C ALA A 134 -12.29 5.26 25.58
N PHE A 135 -11.07 4.98 26.03
CA PHE A 135 -10.72 4.31 27.28
C PHE A 135 -10.49 5.30 28.41
N ARG A 136 -11.27 6.39 28.49
CA ARG A 136 -11.30 7.21 29.70
C ARG A 136 -11.66 6.30 30.86
N ALA A 137 -10.66 5.93 31.66
CA ALA A 137 -10.65 4.83 32.63
C ALA A 137 -11.64 5.10 33.77
N ARG A 138 -12.93 4.92 33.49
CA ARG A 138 -14.02 5.14 34.44
C ARG A 138 -14.54 3.81 35.02
N LYS A 139 -14.15 2.67 34.44
CA LYS A 139 -14.62 1.33 34.79
C LYS A 139 -13.44 0.35 34.83
N LEU A 140 -13.29 -0.40 35.94
CA LEU A 140 -12.23 -1.41 36.15
C LEU A 140 -12.08 -2.41 35.00
N ASN A 141 -13.19 -2.83 34.40
CA ASN A 141 -13.20 -3.82 33.32
C ASN A 141 -12.47 -3.33 32.06
N ALA A 142 -12.53 -2.02 31.74
CA ALA A 142 -11.85 -1.47 30.58
C ALA A 142 -10.32 -1.41 30.77
N THR A 143 -9.86 -1.16 32.00
CA THR A 143 -8.44 -1.15 32.36
C THR A 143 -7.84 -2.55 32.28
N LEU A 144 -8.56 -3.57 32.76
CA LEU A 144 -8.11 -4.96 32.65
C LEU A 144 -7.99 -5.40 31.19
N LEU A 145 -8.97 -5.08 30.35
CA LEU A 145 -8.91 -5.35 28.90
C LEU A 145 -7.71 -4.67 28.22
N LEU A 146 -7.41 -3.42 28.60
CA LEU A 146 -6.26 -2.68 28.08
C LEU A 146 -4.93 -3.35 28.44
N ILE A 147 -4.75 -3.73 29.71
CA ILE A 147 -3.53 -4.41 30.18
C ILE A 147 -3.35 -5.74 29.44
N THR A 148 -4.41 -6.55 29.34
CA THR A 148 -4.35 -7.84 28.63
C THR A 148 -4.00 -7.66 27.15
N ALA A 149 -4.55 -6.66 26.48
CA ALA A 149 -4.24 -6.37 25.08
C ALA A 149 -2.77 -5.98 24.88
N VAL A 150 -2.20 -5.16 25.77
CA VAL A 150 -0.79 -4.76 25.72
C VAL A 150 0.14 -5.97 25.91
N VAL A 151 -0.16 -6.83 26.89
CA VAL A 151 0.64 -8.05 27.15
C VAL A 151 0.60 -9.00 25.93
N VAL A 152 -0.57 -9.21 25.33
CA VAL A 152 -0.72 -10.06 24.14
C VAL A 152 0.01 -9.48 22.93
N MET A 153 -0.06 -8.15 22.72
CA MET A 153 0.66 -7.49 21.63
C MET A 153 2.18 -7.64 21.79
N LEU A 154 2.72 -7.43 23.00
CA LEU A 154 4.15 -7.61 23.26
C LEU A 154 4.62 -9.05 23.03
N GLY A 155 3.80 -10.06 23.38
CA GLY A 155 4.13 -11.47 23.15
C GLY A 155 4.09 -11.90 21.67
N ARG A 156 3.49 -11.10 20.77
CA ARG A 156 3.39 -11.40 19.33
C ARG A 156 4.41 -10.67 18.46
N VAL A 157 5.17 -9.73 19.01
CA VAL A 157 6.26 -9.07 18.27
C VAL A 157 7.52 -9.93 18.47
N PRO A 158 8.06 -10.57 17.41
CA PRO A 158 9.36 -11.23 17.52
C PRO A 158 10.42 -10.16 17.76
N ILE A 159 11.08 -10.25 18.91
CA ILE A 159 12.33 -9.51 19.21
C ILE A 159 13.49 -10.05 18.37
#